data_AF-A0A1L8I6Z4-F1
#
_entry.id   AF-A0A1L8I6Z4-F1
#
_cell.length_a   1.000
_cell.length_b   1.000
_cell.length_c   1.000
_cell.angle_alpha   90.00
_cell.angle_beta   90.00
_cell.angle_gamma   90.00
#
_symmetry.space_group_name_H-M   'P 1'
#
loop_
_entity.id
_entity.type
_entity.pdbx_description
1 polymer ?
#
loop_
_entity_poly.entity_id
_entity_poly.type
_entity_poly.pdbx_seq_one_letter_code
_entity_poly.pdbx_strand_id
1 'polypeptide(L)'
;MVVSETLRRGWNRGWRTAWTLSKVIFPVTLVVSLLKETPVMDWIIRLIAPFMSWFGLPGEAAVALVMGMVINLYAAIGALLTMDLTVKQAFTVAVMTSFAHNLLVETAVTRQVGVSVWFSAGVRIGLALVSGWLIHWLWQGGDTPARYTVPVPTPADDAATADWWSILQAAVGTAVSGIVQLVIIVIPLMIGIQILRDLAVLERLSQKLSLLPRMLGIAPQGSLTLVAGLVFGLAYGAGLIIESAREGNLSRRDLYLLVLFLSTCHAVFEDTLLFYPLGIPLWPLLGLRLLLALVLTVLTAHIWRRLVLSRPLQEVDG
;
A
#
# COMPACT_ATOMS: atom_id res chain seq x y z
N MET A 1 15.23 11.75 29.71
CA MET A 1 13.76 11.88 29.80
C MET A 1 13.08 11.75 28.43
N VAL A 2 13.57 12.42 27.38
CA VAL A 2 13.00 12.41 26.00
C VAL A 2 12.96 11.01 25.35
N VAL A 3 14.03 10.20 25.45
CA VAL A 3 14.10 8.88 24.77
C VAL A 3 13.08 7.88 25.32
N SER A 4 12.91 7.81 26.64
CA SER A 4 11.93 6.91 27.26
C SER A 4 10.50 7.26 26.85
N GLU A 5 10.19 8.55 26.75
CA GLU A 5 8.89 9.03 26.32
C GLU A 5 8.63 8.79 24.82
N THR A 6 9.64 8.97 23.97
CA THR A 6 9.62 8.58 22.55
C THR A 6 9.34 7.09 22.37
N LEU A 7 10.08 6.22 23.08
CA LEU A 7 9.88 4.78 23.01
C LEU A 7 8.49 4.37 23.50
N ARG A 8 8.02 4.95 24.62
CA ARG A 8 6.68 4.70 25.16
C ARG A 8 5.58 5.14 24.19
N ARG A 9 5.73 6.31 23.55
CA ARG A 9 4.77 6.79 22.53
C ARG A 9 4.77 5.87 21.31
N GLY A 10 5.95 5.45 20.84
CA GLY A 10 6.10 4.52 19.72
C GLY A 10 5.47 3.16 20.00
N TRP A 11 5.73 2.59 21.19
CA TRP A 11 5.12 1.34 21.65
C TRP A 11 3.60 1.44 21.72
N ASN A 12 3.07 2.49 22.36
CA ASN A 12 1.62 2.68 22.50
C ASN A 12 0.93 2.84 21.14
N ARG A 13 1.57 3.53 20.19
CA ARG A 13 1.09 3.64 18.80
C ARG A 13 1.14 2.28 18.11
N GLY A 14 2.27 1.58 18.19
CA GLY A 14 2.45 0.23 17.67
C GLY A 14 1.38 -0.74 18.16
N TRP A 15 1.13 -0.77 19.47
CA TRP A 15 0.10 -1.63 20.06
C TRP A 15 -1.31 -1.23 19.63
N ARG A 16 -1.64 0.06 19.62
CA ARG A 16 -2.96 0.53 19.17
C ARG A 16 -3.21 0.19 17.70
N THR A 17 -2.20 0.39 16.85
CA THR A 17 -2.27 0.01 15.45
C THR A 17 -2.44 -1.50 15.34
N ALA A 18 -1.55 -2.30 15.94
CA ALA A 18 -1.65 -3.76 15.91
C ALA A 18 -3.02 -4.26 16.40
N TRP A 19 -3.55 -3.73 17.50
CA TRP A 19 -4.88 -4.07 18.01
C TRP A 19 -6.01 -3.75 17.03
N THR A 20 -5.97 -2.58 16.40
CA THR A 20 -6.95 -2.17 15.39
C THR A 20 -6.90 -3.10 14.19
N LEU A 21 -5.70 -3.49 13.78
CA LEU A 21 -5.48 -4.39 12.65
C LEU A 21 -5.89 -5.82 12.96
N SER A 22 -5.60 -6.33 14.16
CA SER A 22 -6.03 -7.66 14.61
C SER A 22 -7.54 -7.84 14.54
N LYS A 23 -8.32 -6.78 14.82
CA LYS A 23 -9.80 -6.82 14.72
C LYS A 23 -10.30 -7.02 13.28
N VAL A 24 -9.49 -6.69 12.27
CA VAL A 24 -9.84 -6.88 10.87
C VAL A 24 -9.22 -8.17 10.34
N ILE A 25 -7.94 -8.42 10.65
CA ILE A 25 -7.22 -9.61 10.18
C ILE A 25 -7.85 -10.87 10.74
N PHE A 26 -8.15 -10.93 12.03
CA PHE A 26 -8.72 -12.14 12.63
C PHE A 26 -9.99 -12.63 11.91
N PRO A 27 -11.07 -11.82 11.79
CA PRO A 27 -12.29 -12.29 11.15
C PRO A 27 -12.09 -12.55 9.66
N VAL A 28 -11.28 -11.75 8.95
CA VAL A 28 -11.05 -11.96 7.52
C VAL A 28 -10.31 -13.27 7.27
N THR A 29 -9.20 -13.49 7.98
CA THR A 29 -8.41 -14.72 7.88
C THR A 29 -9.25 -15.93 8.28
N LEU A 30 -10.00 -15.85 9.39
CA LEU A 30 -10.89 -16.94 9.82
C LEU A 30 -11.96 -17.26 8.77
N VAL A 31 -12.66 -16.25 8.25
CA VAL A 31 -13.71 -16.45 7.24
C VAL A 31 -13.11 -17.03 5.98
N VAL A 32 -12.01 -16.49 5.46
CA VAL A 32 -11.39 -16.98 4.22
C VAL A 32 -10.88 -18.40 4.39
N SER A 33 -10.22 -18.73 5.51
CA SER A 33 -9.76 -20.09 5.80
C SER A 33 -10.90 -21.09 5.85
N LEU A 34 -12.04 -20.74 6.45
CA LEU A 34 -13.21 -21.62 6.45
C LEU A 34 -13.87 -21.72 5.06
N LEU A 35 -13.95 -20.60 4.33
CA LEU A 35 -14.58 -20.55 3.01
C LEU A 35 -13.81 -21.38 1.98
N LYS A 36 -12.48 -21.48 2.12
CA LYS A 36 -11.61 -22.32 1.29
C LYS A 36 -11.97 -23.81 1.35
N GLU A 37 -12.47 -24.29 2.49
CA GLU A 37 -12.93 -25.68 2.65
C GLU A 37 -14.34 -25.92 2.09
N THR A 38 -14.94 -24.92 1.41
CA THR A 38 -16.29 -25.01 0.84
C THR A 38 -16.30 -24.87 -0.69
N PRO A 39 -17.29 -25.44 -1.39
CA PRO A 39 -17.46 -25.26 -2.84
C PRO A 39 -17.76 -23.81 -3.27
N VAL A 40 -18.11 -22.92 -2.32
CA VAL A 40 -18.37 -21.51 -2.59
C VAL A 40 -17.12 -20.83 -3.13
N MET A 41 -15.95 -21.17 -2.59
CA MET A 41 -14.69 -20.62 -3.06
C MET A 41 -14.42 -21.02 -4.52
N ASP A 42 -14.69 -22.26 -4.90
CA ASP A 42 -14.55 -22.73 -6.29
C ASP A 42 -15.45 -21.96 -7.26
N TRP A 43 -16.67 -21.62 -6.85
CA TRP A 43 -17.58 -20.81 -7.67
C TRP A 43 -17.05 -19.40 -7.87
N ILE A 44 -16.59 -18.76 -6.78
CA ILE A 44 -15.97 -17.42 -6.81
C ILE A 44 -14.72 -17.43 -7.69
N ILE A 45 -13.86 -18.44 -7.53
CA ILE A 45 -12.64 -18.63 -8.33
C ILE A 45 -12.99 -18.73 -9.82
N ARG A 46 -13.97 -19.56 -10.21
CA ARG A 46 -14.37 -19.72 -11.62
C ARG A 46 -14.91 -18.42 -12.22
N LEU A 47 -15.67 -17.64 -11.45
CA LEU A 47 -16.22 -16.36 -11.89
C LEU A 47 -15.12 -15.31 -12.12
N ILE A 48 -14.11 -15.26 -11.24
CA ILE A 48 -13.08 -14.21 -11.25
C ILE A 48 -11.82 -14.61 -12.03
N ALA A 49 -11.56 -15.91 -12.22
CA ALA A 49 -10.45 -16.47 -12.98
C ALA A 49 -10.19 -15.82 -14.35
N PRO A 50 -11.18 -15.55 -15.23
CA PRO A 50 -10.90 -14.94 -16.52
C PRO A 50 -10.24 -13.56 -16.39
N PHE A 51 -10.60 -12.77 -15.38
CA PHE A 51 -9.95 -11.50 -15.10
C PHE A 51 -8.56 -11.68 -14.49
N MET A 52 -8.41 -12.60 -13.52
CA MET A 52 -7.13 -12.82 -12.83
C MET A 52 -6.06 -13.42 -13.74
N SER A 53 -6.47 -14.19 -14.74
CA SER A 53 -5.56 -14.80 -15.71
C SER A 53 -4.79 -13.76 -16.52
N TRP A 54 -5.31 -12.55 -16.73
CA TRP A 54 -4.58 -11.44 -17.38
C TRP A 54 -3.33 -11.02 -16.61
N PHE A 55 -3.28 -11.33 -15.31
CA PHE A 55 -2.19 -11.01 -14.41
C PHE A 55 -1.40 -12.27 -13.99
N GLY A 56 -1.72 -13.45 -14.54
CA GLY A 56 -1.16 -14.73 -14.12
C GLY A 56 -1.47 -15.11 -12.67
N LEU A 57 -2.57 -14.57 -12.14
CA LEU A 57 -2.99 -14.79 -10.76
C LEU A 57 -4.09 -15.87 -10.70
N PRO A 58 -4.12 -16.69 -9.64
CA PRO A 58 -5.24 -17.59 -9.39
C PRO A 58 -6.47 -16.79 -8.94
N GLY A 59 -7.67 -17.38 -9.10
CA GLY A 59 -8.93 -16.71 -8.74
C GLY A 59 -9.00 -16.30 -7.26
N GLU A 60 -8.40 -17.08 -6.35
CA GLU A 60 -8.41 -16.79 -4.92
C GLU A 60 -7.67 -15.48 -4.55
N ALA A 61 -6.66 -15.08 -5.33
CA ALA A 61 -5.93 -13.82 -5.12
C ALA A 61 -6.82 -12.58 -5.29
N ALA A 62 -7.99 -12.72 -5.92
CA ALA A 62 -8.96 -11.64 -6.03
C ALA A 62 -9.46 -11.16 -4.66
N VAL A 63 -9.59 -12.06 -3.68
CA VAL A 63 -10.02 -11.69 -2.33
C VAL A 63 -9.01 -10.73 -1.72
N ALA A 64 -7.72 -11.02 -1.83
CA ALA A 64 -6.66 -10.14 -1.34
C ALA A 64 -6.67 -8.77 -2.04
N LEU A 65 -6.84 -8.74 -3.37
CA LEU A 65 -6.93 -7.49 -4.14
C LEU A 65 -8.12 -6.64 -3.71
N VAL A 66 -9.33 -7.21 -3.66
CA VAL A 66 -10.56 -6.47 -3.32
C VAL A 66 -10.50 -5.95 -1.89
N MET A 67 -10.07 -6.79 -0.95
CA MET A 67 -9.95 -6.40 0.46
C MET A 67 -8.89 -5.30 0.63
N GLY A 68 -7.77 -5.39 -0.09
CA GLY A 68 -6.76 -4.35 -0.16
C GLY A 68 -7.31 -3.03 -0.67
N MET A 69 -8.00 -3.08 -1.81
CA MET A 69 -8.51 -1.90 -2.50
C MET A 69 -9.61 -1.17 -1.73
N VAL A 70 -10.51 -1.93 -1.11
CA VAL A 70 -11.68 -1.36 -0.41
C VAL A 70 -11.35 -0.99 1.03
N ILE A 71 -10.63 -1.86 1.75
CA ILE A 71 -10.42 -1.73 3.19
C ILE A 71 -9.05 -1.13 3.48
N ASN A 72 -7.97 -1.90 3.29
CA ASN A 72 -6.59 -1.46 3.44
C ASN A 72 -5.60 -2.61 3.16
N LEU A 73 -4.31 -2.26 3.08
CA LEU A 73 -3.21 -3.19 2.84
C LEU A 73 -3.15 -4.35 3.85
N TYR A 74 -3.52 -4.11 5.11
CA TYR A 74 -3.50 -5.13 6.16
C TYR A 74 -4.56 -6.22 5.93
N ALA A 75 -5.75 -5.85 5.44
CA ALA A 75 -6.78 -6.81 5.06
C ALA A 75 -6.34 -7.68 3.86
N ALA A 76 -5.62 -7.10 2.89
CA ALA A 76 -5.01 -7.86 1.80
C ALA A 76 -3.97 -8.87 2.32
N ILE A 77 -3.10 -8.45 3.23
CA ILE A 77 -2.08 -9.32 3.84
C ILE A 77 -2.73 -10.46 4.63
N GLY A 78 -3.77 -10.18 5.41
CA GLY A 78 -4.52 -11.20 6.15
C GLY A 78 -5.15 -12.27 5.25
N ALA A 79 -5.61 -11.87 4.06
CA ALA A 79 -6.08 -12.81 3.05
C ALA A 79 -4.92 -13.60 2.41
N LEU A 80 -3.82 -12.92 2.03
CA LEU A 80 -2.64 -13.53 1.42
C LEU A 80 -1.98 -14.61 2.28
N LEU A 81 -2.00 -14.46 3.60
CA LEU A 81 -1.43 -15.44 4.54
C LEU A 81 -2.11 -16.82 4.49
N THR A 82 -3.29 -16.91 3.89
CA THR A 82 -4.06 -18.16 3.78
C THR A 82 -3.97 -18.81 2.41
N MET A 83 -3.20 -18.22 1.48
CA MET A 83 -3.18 -18.60 0.06
C MET A 83 -1.89 -19.29 -0.33
N ASP A 84 -2.00 -20.28 -1.21
CA ASP A 84 -0.85 -21.04 -1.71
C ASP A 84 -0.35 -20.42 -3.03
N LEU A 85 0.19 -19.21 -2.91
CA LEU A 85 0.69 -18.45 -4.06
C LEU A 85 2.16 -18.73 -4.34
N THR A 86 2.57 -18.60 -5.59
CA THR A 86 3.99 -18.47 -5.92
C THR A 86 4.52 -17.10 -5.47
N VAL A 87 5.84 -16.97 -5.29
CA VAL A 87 6.47 -15.67 -4.98
C VAL A 87 6.10 -14.61 -6.01
N LYS A 88 6.04 -14.98 -7.30
CA LYS A 88 5.61 -14.10 -8.40
C LYS A 88 4.17 -13.61 -8.20
N GLN A 89 3.25 -14.52 -7.89
CA GLN A 89 1.84 -14.19 -7.67
C GLN A 89 1.66 -13.30 -6.44
N ALA A 90 2.27 -13.66 -5.31
CA ALA A 90 2.24 -12.86 -4.09
C ALA A 90 2.84 -11.45 -4.30
N PHE A 91 3.97 -11.36 -5.00
CA PHE A 91 4.58 -10.08 -5.37
C PHE A 91 3.68 -9.25 -6.29
N THR A 92 3.02 -9.88 -7.26
CA THR A 92 2.08 -9.21 -8.18
C THR A 92 0.92 -8.60 -7.39
N VAL A 93 0.29 -9.36 -6.49
CA VAL A 93 -0.77 -8.84 -5.60
C VAL A 93 -0.24 -7.70 -4.73
N ALA A 94 0.97 -7.83 -4.19
CA ALA A 94 1.58 -6.80 -3.36
C ALA A 94 1.82 -5.50 -4.13
N VAL A 95 2.34 -5.57 -5.36
CA VAL A 95 2.50 -4.38 -6.21
C VAL A 95 1.14 -3.75 -6.50
N MET A 96 0.15 -4.54 -6.93
CA MET A 96 -1.19 -4.04 -7.25
C MET A 96 -1.84 -3.33 -6.06
N THR A 97 -1.83 -3.98 -4.89
CA THR A 97 -2.38 -3.40 -3.65
C THR A 97 -1.56 -2.21 -3.16
N SER A 98 -0.24 -2.19 -3.35
CA SER A 98 0.59 -1.04 -2.95
C SER A 98 0.25 0.26 -3.68
N PHE A 99 -0.33 0.19 -4.88
CA PHE A 99 -0.85 1.35 -5.62
C PHE A 99 -2.33 1.63 -5.34
N ALA A 100 -3.13 0.59 -5.17
CA ALA A 100 -4.59 0.73 -5.17
C ALA A 100 -5.24 0.38 -3.82
N HIS A 101 -4.50 0.35 -2.70
CA HIS A 101 -5.12 0.09 -1.41
C HIS A 101 -5.99 1.25 -0.91
N ASN A 102 -6.95 0.95 -0.04
CA ASN A 102 -7.73 1.93 0.73
C ASN A 102 -8.36 3.06 -0.12
N LEU A 103 -8.84 2.74 -1.32
CA LEU A 103 -9.30 3.72 -2.31
C LEU A 103 -10.38 4.65 -1.77
N LEU A 104 -11.29 4.15 -0.94
CA LEU A 104 -12.38 4.96 -0.37
C LEU A 104 -11.84 6.09 0.52
N VAL A 105 -10.93 5.77 1.44
CA VAL A 105 -10.37 6.77 2.36
C VAL A 105 -9.42 7.69 1.61
N GLU A 106 -8.57 7.14 0.74
CA GLU A 106 -7.55 7.95 0.07
C GLU A 106 -8.14 8.89 -0.98
N THR A 107 -9.21 8.49 -1.66
CA THR A 107 -9.95 9.41 -2.53
C THR A 107 -10.68 10.49 -1.73
N ALA A 108 -11.22 10.17 -0.55
CA ALA A 108 -11.82 11.16 0.33
C ALA A 108 -10.80 12.20 0.83
N VAL A 109 -9.60 11.75 1.21
CA VAL A 109 -8.48 12.62 1.59
C VAL A 109 -8.04 13.49 0.40
N THR A 110 -7.93 12.88 -0.78
CA THR A 110 -7.58 13.58 -2.03
C THR A 110 -8.58 14.69 -2.38
N ARG A 111 -9.88 14.45 -2.14
CA ARG A 111 -10.95 15.43 -2.33
C ARG A 111 -10.79 16.65 -1.43
N GLN A 112 -10.35 16.48 -0.18
CA GLN A 112 -10.15 17.59 0.77
C GLN A 112 -9.06 18.55 0.31
N VAL A 113 -8.11 18.08 -0.50
CA VAL A 113 -7.04 18.87 -1.12
C VAL A 113 -7.49 19.54 -2.44
N GLY A 114 -8.69 19.23 -2.93
CA GLY A 114 -9.26 19.81 -4.15
C GLY A 114 -8.84 19.11 -5.45
N VAL A 115 -8.30 17.89 -5.37
CA VAL A 115 -7.99 17.05 -6.53
C VAL A 115 -9.18 16.14 -6.85
N SER A 116 -9.39 15.86 -8.14
CA SER A 116 -10.47 14.99 -8.61
C SER A 116 -10.32 13.57 -8.07
N VAL A 117 -11.38 13.10 -7.40
CA VAL A 117 -11.50 11.73 -6.88
C VAL A 117 -11.39 10.70 -7.99
N TRP A 118 -12.10 10.91 -9.10
CA TRP A 118 -12.11 10.00 -10.24
C TRP A 118 -10.76 9.90 -10.91
N PHE A 119 -10.04 11.03 -11.00
CA PHE A 119 -8.69 11.04 -11.53
C PHE A 119 -7.74 10.23 -10.64
N SER A 120 -7.74 10.49 -9.32
CA SER A 120 -6.87 9.78 -8.39
C SER A 120 -7.18 8.28 -8.33
N ALA A 121 -8.45 7.90 -8.25
CA ALA A 121 -8.86 6.50 -8.29
C ALA A 121 -8.44 5.83 -9.61
N GLY A 122 -8.70 6.49 -10.74
CA GLY A 122 -8.35 5.98 -12.07
C GLY A 122 -6.85 5.77 -12.25
N VAL A 123 -6.02 6.72 -11.79
CA VAL A 123 -4.56 6.59 -11.81
C VAL A 123 -4.10 5.37 -11.01
N ARG A 124 -4.60 5.21 -9.78
CA ARG A 124 -4.17 4.12 -8.88
C ARG A 124 -4.59 2.75 -9.40
N ILE A 125 -5.85 2.63 -9.82
CA ILE A 125 -6.36 1.41 -10.43
C ILE A 125 -5.59 1.11 -11.72
N GLY A 126 -5.37 2.11 -12.57
CA GLY A 126 -4.59 1.98 -13.79
C GLY A 126 -3.17 1.49 -13.52
N LEU A 127 -2.47 2.10 -12.55
CA LEU A 127 -1.14 1.67 -12.13
C LEU A 127 -1.12 0.24 -11.60
N ALA A 128 -2.10 -0.13 -10.78
CA ALA A 128 -2.22 -1.50 -10.28
C ALA A 128 -2.39 -2.49 -11.43
N LEU A 129 -3.36 -2.26 -12.33
CA LEU A 129 -3.63 -3.15 -13.46
C LEU A 129 -2.44 -3.23 -14.42
N VAL A 130 -1.88 -2.09 -14.83
CA VAL A 130 -0.72 -2.04 -15.74
C VAL A 130 0.48 -2.72 -15.10
N SER A 131 0.78 -2.45 -13.83
CA SER A 131 1.94 -3.06 -13.16
C SER A 131 1.76 -4.57 -13.01
N GLY A 132 0.56 -5.04 -12.63
CA GLY A 132 0.28 -6.47 -12.54
C GLY A 132 0.44 -7.18 -13.89
N TRP A 133 -0.06 -6.55 -14.95
CA TRP A 133 0.05 -7.09 -16.31
C TRP A 133 1.51 -7.13 -16.77
N LEU A 134 2.26 -6.05 -16.56
CA LEU A 134 3.68 -5.99 -16.90
C LEU A 134 4.50 -7.02 -16.11
N ILE A 135 4.23 -7.21 -14.82
CA ILE A 135 4.92 -8.22 -14.02
C ILE A 135 4.66 -9.62 -14.57
N HIS A 136 3.41 -9.93 -14.94
CA HIS A 136 3.06 -11.22 -15.50
C HIS A 136 3.89 -11.57 -16.74
N TRP A 137 4.02 -10.62 -17.67
CA TRP A 137 4.67 -10.83 -18.96
C TRP A 137 6.18 -10.61 -18.96
N LEU A 138 6.67 -9.61 -18.23
CA LEU A 138 8.09 -9.23 -18.24
C LEU A 138 8.93 -10.01 -17.23
N TRP A 139 8.35 -10.44 -16.11
CA TRP A 139 9.10 -11.20 -15.10
C TRP A 139 8.84 -12.70 -15.22
N GLN A 140 9.85 -13.45 -15.62
CA GLN A 140 9.77 -14.90 -15.87
C GLN A 140 10.33 -15.74 -14.70
N GLY A 141 10.32 -15.21 -13.47
CA GLY A 141 10.80 -15.93 -12.28
C GLY A 141 9.86 -15.81 -11.10
N GLY A 142 10.18 -16.50 -10.01
CA GLY A 142 9.36 -16.49 -8.78
C GLY A 142 8.27 -17.57 -8.73
N ASP A 143 8.38 -18.64 -9.53
CA ASP A 143 7.42 -19.74 -9.55
C ASP A 143 7.51 -20.66 -8.32
N THR A 144 8.52 -20.47 -7.47
CA THR A 144 8.61 -21.16 -6.18
C THR A 144 7.43 -20.78 -5.28
N PRO A 145 6.87 -21.73 -4.50
CA PRO A 145 5.85 -21.42 -3.50
C PRO A 145 6.35 -20.32 -2.55
N ALA A 146 5.50 -19.33 -2.29
CA ALA A 146 5.79 -18.29 -1.31
C ALA A 146 5.85 -18.95 0.07
N ARG A 147 6.98 -18.77 0.76
CA ARG A 147 7.15 -19.25 2.14
C ARG A 147 6.88 -18.10 3.09
N TYR A 148 5.69 -18.11 3.66
CA TYR A 148 5.33 -17.21 4.74
C TYR A 148 6.24 -17.50 5.96
N THR A 149 6.88 -16.47 6.50
CA THR A 149 8.02 -16.52 7.45
C THR A 149 7.80 -17.28 8.77
N VAL A 150 6.57 -17.70 9.08
CA VAL A 150 6.31 -18.69 10.13
C VAL A 150 5.48 -19.79 9.49
N PRO A 151 5.84 -21.07 9.67
CA PRO A 151 5.01 -22.19 9.23
C PRO A 151 3.61 -22.01 9.82
N VAL A 152 2.64 -21.71 8.97
CA VAL A 152 1.25 -21.97 9.30
C VAL A 152 1.17 -23.50 9.40
N PRO A 153 0.67 -24.07 10.50
CA PRO A 153 0.45 -25.51 10.57
C PRO A 153 -0.46 -25.89 9.41
N THR A 154 0.10 -26.54 8.38
CA THR A 154 -0.72 -27.19 7.38
C THR A 154 -1.47 -28.32 8.08
N PRO A 155 -2.79 -28.43 7.91
CA PRO A 155 -3.49 -29.65 8.25
C PRO A 155 -2.75 -30.81 7.57
N ALA A 156 -2.55 -31.92 8.29
CA ALA A 156 -2.00 -33.12 7.68
C ALA A 156 -2.83 -33.49 6.44
N ASP A 157 -2.18 -34.03 5.39
CA ASP A 157 -2.75 -34.43 4.10
C ASP A 157 -3.89 -35.48 4.17
N ASP A 158 -4.42 -35.77 5.36
CA ASP A 158 -5.57 -36.65 5.60
C ASP A 158 -6.89 -35.90 5.37
N ALA A 159 -7.03 -35.30 4.17
CA ALA A 159 -8.22 -34.57 3.72
C ALA A 159 -9.49 -35.44 3.58
N ALA A 160 -9.41 -36.75 3.81
CA ALA A 160 -10.54 -37.66 3.65
C ALA A 160 -11.50 -37.70 4.85
N THR A 161 -11.10 -37.20 6.04
CA THR A 161 -11.95 -37.23 7.26
C THR A 161 -11.73 -36.03 8.18
N ALA A 162 -11.37 -34.86 7.66
CA ALA A 162 -11.17 -33.67 8.49
C ALA A 162 -12.49 -33.26 9.16
N ASP A 163 -12.59 -33.49 10.47
CA ASP A 163 -13.70 -33.02 11.30
C ASP A 163 -13.72 -31.48 11.25
N TRP A 164 -14.92 -30.87 11.17
CA TRP A 164 -15.08 -29.40 11.14
C TRP A 164 -14.39 -28.71 12.31
N TRP A 165 -14.25 -29.42 13.43
CA TRP A 165 -13.48 -28.96 14.58
C TRP A 165 -11.99 -28.77 14.26
N SER A 166 -11.37 -29.72 13.54
CA SER A 166 -9.96 -29.64 13.13
C SER A 166 -9.71 -28.49 12.14
N ILE A 167 -10.64 -28.29 11.20
CA ILE A 167 -10.63 -27.16 10.26
C ILE A 167 -10.71 -25.83 11.00
N LEU A 168 -11.63 -25.70 11.97
CA LEU A 168 -11.77 -24.50 12.78
C LEU A 168 -10.51 -24.22 13.60
N GLN A 169 -9.91 -25.24 14.21
CA GLN A 169 -8.66 -25.08 14.96
C GLN A 169 -7.51 -24.60 14.07
N ALA A 170 -7.37 -25.17 12.87
CA ALA A 170 -6.36 -24.74 11.90
C ALA A 170 -6.59 -23.28 11.45
N ALA A 171 -7.84 -22.90 11.16
CA ALA A 171 -8.21 -21.56 10.75
C ALA A 171 -7.93 -20.51 11.86
N VAL A 172 -8.28 -20.83 13.12
CA VAL A 172 -7.97 -19.98 14.27
C VAL A 172 -6.46 -19.89 14.49
N GLY A 173 -5.74 -21.00 14.40
CA GLY A 173 -4.28 -21.04 14.49
C GLY A 173 -3.61 -20.11 13.48
N THR A 174 -4.08 -20.16 12.22
CA THR A 174 -3.62 -19.30 11.12
C THR A 174 -3.90 -17.82 11.39
N ALA A 175 -5.10 -17.48 11.87
CA ALA A 175 -5.46 -16.11 12.21
C ALA A 175 -4.60 -15.55 13.35
N VAL A 176 -4.33 -16.36 14.38
CA VAL A 176 -3.48 -15.96 15.51
C VAL A 176 -2.03 -15.81 15.09
N SER A 177 -1.47 -16.74 14.31
CA SER A 177 -0.08 -16.65 13.84
C SER A 177 0.13 -15.42 12.96
N GLY A 178 -0.82 -15.10 12.08
CA GLY A 178 -0.80 -13.88 11.27
C GLY A 178 -0.79 -12.60 12.12
N ILE A 179 -1.57 -12.56 13.19
CA ILE A 179 -1.59 -11.42 14.12
C ILE A 179 -0.25 -11.29 14.86
N VAL A 180 0.33 -12.39 15.32
CA VAL A 180 1.64 -12.37 16.00
C VAL A 180 2.72 -11.82 15.07
N GLN A 181 2.76 -12.27 13.81
CA GLN A 181 3.68 -11.74 12.81
C GLN A 181 3.49 -10.23 12.61
N LEU A 182 2.24 -9.77 12.50
CA LEU A 182 1.94 -8.37 12.35
C LEU A 182 2.43 -7.54 13.54
N VAL A 183 2.19 -8.00 14.77
CA VAL A 183 2.63 -7.32 16.00
C VAL A 183 4.14 -7.17 16.03
N ILE A 184 4.88 -8.24 15.69
CA ILE A 184 6.35 -8.27 15.68
C ILE A 184 6.94 -7.24 14.70
N ILE A 185 6.23 -6.91 13.61
CA ILE A 185 6.71 -5.94 12.62
C ILE A 185 6.22 -4.53 12.91
N VAL A 186 4.92 -4.37 13.18
CA VAL A 186 4.29 -3.06 13.33
C VAL A 186 4.83 -2.33 14.57
N ILE A 187 5.10 -3.03 15.67
CA ILE A 187 5.59 -2.36 16.88
C ILE A 187 6.99 -1.76 16.67
N PRO A 188 8.03 -2.51 16.24
CA PRO A 188 9.33 -1.92 15.94
C PRO A 188 9.27 -0.83 14.87
N LEU A 189 8.45 -1.01 13.85
CA LEU A 189 8.24 0.00 12.81
C LEU A 189 7.69 1.31 13.41
N MET A 190 6.66 1.25 14.25
CA MET A 190 6.04 2.42 14.87
C MET A 190 6.97 3.10 15.88
N ILE A 191 7.82 2.32 16.56
CA ILE A 191 8.91 2.87 17.38
C ILE A 191 9.92 3.61 16.50
N GLY A 192 10.37 3.02 15.39
CA GLY A 192 11.28 3.65 14.44
C GLY A 192 10.70 4.95 13.88
N ILE A 193 9.45 4.92 13.42
CA ILE A 193 8.70 6.09 12.93
C ILE A 193 8.63 7.19 14.00
N GLN A 194 8.36 6.83 15.25
CA GLN A 194 8.28 7.78 16.35
C GLN A 194 9.65 8.41 16.65
N ILE A 195 10.73 7.62 16.61
CA ILE A 195 12.10 8.11 16.76
C ILE A 195 12.45 9.09 15.63
N LEU A 196 12.13 8.75 14.37
CA LEU A 196 12.37 9.62 13.21
C LEU A 196 11.64 10.95 13.35
N ARG A 197 10.41 10.93 13.86
CA ARG A 197 9.62 12.14 14.11
C ARG A 197 10.23 13.00 15.22
N ASP A 198 10.61 12.40 16.34
CA ASP A 198 11.09 13.16 17.51
C ASP A 198 12.52 13.72 17.33
N LEU A 199 13.34 13.11 16.47
CA LEU A 199 14.73 13.54 16.22
C LEU A 199 14.88 14.68 15.20
N ALA A 200 13.78 15.31 14.76
CA ALA A 200 13.77 16.31 13.69
C ALA A 200 14.50 15.83 12.41
N VAL A 201 14.46 14.51 12.16
CA VAL A 201 15.07 13.92 10.96
C VAL A 201 14.30 14.37 9.73
N LEU A 202 13.00 14.65 9.85
CA LEU A 202 12.17 15.13 8.75
C LEU A 202 12.68 16.46 8.20
N GLU A 203 13.02 17.41 9.06
CA GLU A 203 13.51 18.72 8.66
C GLU A 203 14.85 18.57 7.94
N ARG A 204 15.78 17.76 8.49
CA ARG A 204 17.08 17.50 7.87
C ARG A 204 16.95 16.75 6.54
N LEU A 205 16.05 15.76 6.48
CA LEU A 205 15.80 14.99 5.28
C LEU A 205 15.12 15.84 4.21
N SER A 206 14.21 16.74 4.58
CA SER A 206 13.56 17.68 3.66
C SER A 206 14.56 18.64 3.01
N GLN A 207 15.57 19.10 3.75
CA GLN A 207 16.64 19.94 3.22
C GLN A 207 17.55 19.16 2.26
N LYS A 208 17.94 17.93 2.64
CA LYS A 208 18.77 17.05 1.80
C LYS A 208 18.05 16.56 0.55
N LEU A 209 16.75 16.33 0.64
CA LEU A 209 15.89 15.89 -0.46
C LEU A 209 15.23 17.04 -1.21
N SER A 210 15.74 18.27 -1.08
CA SER A 210 15.26 19.44 -1.84
C SER A 210 15.33 19.25 -3.36
N LEU A 211 16.11 18.28 -3.83
CA LEU A 211 16.15 17.85 -5.24
C LEU A 211 14.88 17.13 -5.68
N LEU A 212 14.22 16.38 -4.79
CA LEU A 212 13.06 15.56 -5.14
C LEU A 212 11.85 16.41 -5.60
N PRO A 213 11.37 17.43 -4.86
CA PRO A 213 10.28 18.27 -5.34
C PRO A 213 10.66 19.00 -6.62
N ARG A 214 11.92 19.43 -6.77
CA ARG A 214 12.39 20.06 -8.02
C ARG A 214 12.30 19.11 -9.22
N MET A 215 12.68 17.85 -9.06
CA MET A 215 12.54 16.83 -10.11
C MET A 215 11.07 16.63 -10.49
N LEU A 216 10.17 16.64 -9.51
CA LEU A 216 8.73 16.51 -9.72
C LEU A 216 8.07 17.77 -10.31
N GLY A 217 8.83 18.87 -10.46
CA GLY A 217 8.30 20.15 -10.91
C GLY A 217 7.45 20.88 -9.86
N ILE A 218 7.72 20.59 -8.59
CA ILE A 218 7.07 21.16 -7.40
C ILE A 218 7.99 22.20 -6.77
N ALA A 219 7.41 23.30 -6.29
CA ALA A 219 8.14 24.34 -5.58
C ALA A 219 8.89 23.78 -4.33
N PRO A 220 10.12 24.24 -4.01
CA PRO A 220 10.90 23.74 -2.87
C PRO A 220 10.18 23.80 -1.50
N GLN A 221 9.23 24.73 -1.36
CA GLN A 221 8.36 24.88 -0.19
C GLN A 221 7.57 23.59 0.11
N GLY A 222 7.29 22.76 -0.90
CA GLY A 222 6.60 21.49 -0.76
C GLY A 222 7.46 20.33 -0.23
N SER A 223 8.76 20.55 0.04
CA SER A 223 9.70 19.48 0.45
C SER A 223 9.28 18.79 1.73
N LEU A 224 8.86 19.56 2.74
CA LEU A 224 8.44 19.01 4.03
C LEU A 224 7.20 18.13 3.86
N THR A 225 6.19 18.64 3.16
CA THR A 225 4.94 17.94 2.85
C THR A 225 5.19 16.65 2.08
N LEU A 226 6.05 16.69 1.07
CA LEU A 226 6.44 15.54 0.26
C LEU A 226 7.14 14.46 1.10
N VAL A 227 8.18 14.83 1.86
CA VAL A 227 8.95 13.88 2.67
C VAL A 227 8.08 13.30 3.79
N ALA A 228 7.28 14.13 4.45
CA ALA A 228 6.36 13.70 5.48
C ALA A 228 5.33 12.70 4.95
N GLY A 229 4.72 12.95 3.78
CA GLY A 229 3.79 12.01 3.15
C GLY A 229 4.46 10.72 2.68
N LEU A 230 5.68 10.81 2.15
CA LEU A 230 6.44 9.65 1.68
C LEU A 230 6.81 8.70 2.83
N VAL A 231 7.17 9.24 4.00
CA VAL A 231 7.58 8.46 5.17
C VAL A 231 6.38 8.02 6.01
N PHE A 232 5.43 8.90 6.29
CA PHE A 232 4.34 8.66 7.26
C PHE A 232 2.96 8.44 6.64
N GLY A 233 2.86 8.46 5.31
CA GLY A 233 1.61 8.19 4.63
C GLY A 233 0.79 9.42 4.28
N LEU A 234 -0.18 9.20 3.39
CA LEU A 234 -1.03 10.26 2.84
C LEU A 234 -1.90 10.92 3.92
N ALA A 235 -2.37 10.18 4.93
CA ALA A 235 -3.18 10.76 6.00
C ALA A 235 -2.43 11.87 6.76
N TYR A 236 -1.15 11.68 7.05
CA TYR A 236 -0.32 12.72 7.67
C TYR A 236 0.08 13.80 6.66
N GLY A 237 0.50 13.38 5.45
CA GLY A 237 0.87 14.29 4.38
C GLY A 237 -0.27 15.25 4.01
N ALA A 238 -1.51 14.78 3.95
CA ALA A 238 -2.68 15.57 3.57
C ALA A 238 -2.96 16.73 4.52
N GLY A 239 -2.71 16.57 5.83
CA GLY A 239 -2.79 17.70 6.77
C GLY A 239 -1.84 18.82 6.38
N LEU A 240 -0.58 18.47 6.09
CA LEU A 240 0.44 19.42 5.62
C LEU A 240 0.14 19.97 4.22
N ILE A 241 -0.49 19.18 3.34
CA ILE A 241 -0.92 19.66 2.02
C ILE A 241 -2.05 20.70 2.18
N ILE A 242 -3.04 20.43 3.04
CA ILE A 242 -4.15 21.35 3.31
C ILE A 242 -3.63 22.65 3.94
N GLU A 243 -2.69 22.55 4.87
CA GLU A 243 -2.02 23.70 5.48
C GLU A 243 -1.26 24.53 4.42
N SER A 244 -0.42 23.88 3.61
CA SER A 244 0.31 24.55 2.52
C SER A 244 -0.61 25.22 1.49
N ALA A 245 -1.78 24.60 1.24
CA ALA A 245 -2.80 25.16 0.35
C ALA A 245 -3.50 26.40 0.95
N ARG A 246 -3.71 26.41 2.28
CA ARG A 246 -4.30 27.55 3.00
C ARG A 246 -3.33 28.73 3.12
N GLU A 247 -2.06 28.44 3.37
CA GLU A 247 -1.00 29.45 3.46
C GLU A 247 -0.69 30.12 2.11
N GLY A 248 -1.12 29.53 0.99
CA GLY A 248 -0.84 30.06 -0.35
C GLY A 248 0.61 29.88 -0.79
N ASN A 249 1.40 29.07 -0.07
CA ASN A 249 2.81 28.83 -0.34
C ASN A 249 3.06 27.94 -1.57
N LEU A 250 2.03 27.26 -2.07
CA LEU A 250 2.08 26.33 -3.20
C LEU A 250 0.99 26.64 -4.22
N SER A 251 1.34 26.56 -5.51
CA SER A 251 0.36 26.72 -6.58
C SER A 251 -0.59 25.52 -6.66
N ARG A 252 -1.74 25.67 -7.32
CA ARG A 252 -2.65 24.53 -7.57
C ARG A 252 -1.97 23.39 -8.32
N ARG A 253 -1.01 23.72 -9.20
CA ARG A 253 -0.20 22.73 -9.92
C ARG A 253 0.72 21.97 -8.95
N ASP A 254 1.37 22.65 -8.02
CA ASP A 254 2.23 22.02 -7.01
C ASP A 254 1.43 21.05 -6.12
N LEU A 255 0.26 21.49 -5.65
CA LEU A 255 -0.63 20.66 -4.84
C LEU A 255 -1.11 19.42 -5.60
N TYR A 256 -1.44 19.57 -6.88
CA TYR A 256 -1.84 18.45 -7.74
C TYR A 256 -0.71 17.42 -7.90
N LEU A 257 0.51 17.88 -8.19
CA LEU A 257 1.68 17.01 -8.36
C LEU A 257 2.09 16.33 -7.03
N LEU A 258 1.98 17.04 -5.89
CA LEU A 258 2.17 16.46 -4.56
C LEU A 258 1.18 15.32 -4.31
N VAL A 259 -0.11 15.56 -4.55
CA VAL A 259 -1.14 14.54 -4.38
C VAL A 259 -0.92 13.37 -5.33
N LEU A 260 -0.60 13.61 -6.60
CA LEU A 260 -0.36 12.55 -7.57
C LEU A 260 0.80 11.64 -7.14
N PHE A 261 1.91 12.24 -6.73
CA PHE A 261 3.08 11.49 -6.27
C PHE A 261 2.77 10.71 -4.99
N LEU A 262 2.23 11.37 -3.96
CA LEU A 262 1.95 10.75 -2.67
C LEU A 262 0.84 9.70 -2.77
N SER A 263 -0.19 9.92 -3.57
CA SER A 263 -1.22 8.91 -3.83
C SER A 263 -0.64 7.63 -4.44
N THR A 264 0.52 7.72 -5.11
CA THR A 264 1.17 6.58 -5.77
C THR A 264 2.20 5.86 -4.89
N CYS A 265 2.90 6.56 -3.99
CA CYS A 265 3.99 5.97 -3.21
C CYS A 265 4.10 6.46 -1.75
N HIS A 266 3.02 6.92 -1.12
CA HIS A 266 3.04 7.28 0.30
C HIS A 266 3.36 6.09 1.21
N ALA A 267 3.71 6.40 2.48
CA ALA A 267 4.04 5.41 3.52
C ALA A 267 5.03 4.34 3.02
N VAL A 268 5.99 4.75 2.18
CA VAL A 268 6.72 3.83 1.30
C VAL A 268 7.49 2.76 2.09
N PHE A 269 7.97 3.11 3.28
CA PHE A 269 8.63 2.18 4.18
C PHE A 269 7.65 1.23 4.86
N GLU A 270 6.59 1.77 5.47
CA GLU A 270 5.58 0.98 6.17
C GLU A 270 4.92 -0.02 5.23
N ASP A 271 4.30 0.46 4.16
CA ASP A 271 3.58 -0.37 3.19
C ASP A 271 4.47 -1.46 2.59
N THR A 272 5.75 -1.18 2.34
CA THR A 272 6.67 -2.18 1.79
C THR A 272 7.05 -3.21 2.84
N LEU A 273 7.41 -2.77 4.05
CA LEU A 273 7.85 -3.66 5.13
C LEU A 273 6.74 -4.60 5.59
N LEU A 274 5.47 -4.22 5.44
CA LEU A 274 4.33 -5.08 5.76
C LEU A 274 4.26 -6.34 4.89
N PHE A 275 4.89 -6.37 3.71
CA PHE A 275 4.98 -7.56 2.88
C PHE A 275 6.15 -8.48 3.24
N TYR A 276 7.03 -8.08 4.17
CA TYR A 276 8.17 -8.89 4.60
C TYR A 276 7.78 -10.30 5.07
N PRO A 277 6.71 -10.49 5.88
CA PRO A 277 6.31 -11.83 6.32
C PRO A 277 5.99 -12.79 5.19
N LEU A 278 5.61 -12.24 4.03
CA LEU A 278 5.10 -13.00 2.90
C LEU A 278 6.20 -13.52 1.97
N GLY A 279 7.48 -13.32 2.34
CA GLY A 279 8.62 -13.74 1.51
C GLY A 279 8.74 -12.95 0.21
N ILE A 280 8.04 -11.81 0.11
CA ILE A 280 8.00 -10.97 -1.08
C ILE A 280 9.32 -10.18 -1.19
N PRO A 281 9.94 -10.08 -2.37
CA PRO A 281 11.16 -9.31 -2.54
C PRO A 281 10.87 -7.81 -2.39
N LEU A 282 11.31 -7.24 -1.27
CA LEU A 282 10.99 -5.88 -0.87
C LEU A 282 11.66 -4.80 -1.73
N TRP A 283 12.91 -5.02 -2.15
CA TRP A 283 13.66 -4.02 -2.94
C TRP A 283 13.03 -3.77 -4.31
N PRO A 284 12.66 -4.81 -5.10
CA PRO A 284 11.88 -4.61 -6.31
C PRO A 284 10.53 -3.93 -6.08
N LEU A 285 9.82 -4.28 -5.00
CA LEU A 285 8.54 -3.66 -4.65
C LEU A 285 8.70 -2.16 -4.40
N LEU A 286 9.66 -1.79 -3.54
CA LEU A 286 9.99 -0.40 -3.24
C LEU A 286 10.43 0.37 -4.49
N GLY A 287 11.35 -0.23 -5.25
CA GLY A 287 11.91 0.38 -6.46
C GLY A 287 10.85 0.65 -7.51
N LEU A 288 9.97 -0.32 -7.77
CA LEU A 288 8.88 -0.18 -8.74
C LEU A 288 7.90 0.93 -8.32
N ARG A 289 7.53 0.99 -7.03
CA ARG A 289 6.63 2.04 -6.50
C ARG A 289 7.22 3.43 -6.69
N LEU A 290 8.48 3.63 -6.28
CA LEU A 290 9.15 4.92 -6.39
C LEU A 290 9.39 5.31 -7.85
N LEU A 291 9.81 4.37 -8.69
CA LEU A 291 10.07 4.60 -10.10
C LEU A 291 8.79 5.03 -10.83
N LEU A 292 7.69 4.27 -10.67
CA LEU A 292 6.43 4.58 -11.36
C LEU A 292 5.82 5.89 -10.84
N ALA A 293 5.88 6.15 -9.53
CA ALA A 293 5.44 7.44 -8.97
C ALA A 293 6.24 8.61 -9.54
N LEU A 294 7.57 8.48 -9.62
CA LEU A 294 8.46 9.49 -10.18
C LEU A 294 8.16 9.73 -11.67
N VAL A 295 8.16 8.66 -12.48
CA VAL A 295 7.92 8.75 -13.93
C VAL A 295 6.55 9.38 -14.20
N LEU A 296 5.49 8.90 -13.55
CA LEU A 296 4.14 9.42 -13.74
C LEU A 296 4.05 10.92 -13.40
N THR A 297 4.63 11.31 -12.27
CA THR A 297 4.56 12.72 -11.82
C THR A 297 5.39 13.63 -12.71
N VAL A 298 6.60 13.21 -13.10
CA VAL A 298 7.49 13.98 -14.00
C VAL A 298 6.86 14.15 -15.38
N LEU A 299 6.30 13.07 -15.94
CA LEU A 299 5.60 13.13 -17.23
C LEU A 299 4.40 14.08 -17.17
N THR A 300 3.60 13.98 -16.10
CA THR A 300 2.47 14.88 -15.87
C THR A 300 2.92 16.34 -15.77
N ALA A 301 3.98 16.61 -15.00
CA ALA A 301 4.55 17.95 -14.87
C ALA A 301 5.08 18.49 -16.20
N HIS A 302 5.69 17.64 -17.04
CA HIS A 302 6.20 18.01 -18.36
C HIS A 302 5.07 18.34 -19.35
N ILE A 303 4.05 17.47 -19.43
CA ILE A 303 2.89 17.65 -20.31
C ILE A 303 2.13 18.92 -19.92
N TRP A 304 1.90 19.14 -18.62
CA TRP A 304 1.23 20.33 -18.11
C TRP A 304 1.94 21.61 -18.55
N ARG A 305 3.27 21.65 -18.44
CA ARG A 305 4.07 22.81 -18.88
C ARG A 305 3.91 23.09 -20.36
N ARG A 306 3.87 22.05 -21.22
CA ARG A 306 3.67 22.23 -22.67
C ARG A 306 2.27 22.77 -22.97
N LEU A 307 1.23 22.23 -22.35
CA LEU A 307 -0.16 22.67 -22.59
C LEU A 307 -0.39 24.13 -22.18
N VAL A 308 0.24 24.59 -21.09
CA VAL A 308 0.16 25.99 -20.67
C VAL A 308 0.90 26.91 -21.65
N LEU A 309 2.08 26.52 -22.13
CA LEU A 309 2.87 27.30 -23.09
C LEU A 309 2.26 27.32 -24.51
N SER A 310 1.41 26.35 -24.85
CA SER A 310 0.70 26.28 -26.13
C SER A 310 -0.57 27.13 -26.18
N ARG A 311 -0.99 27.78 -25.08
CA ARG A 311 -2.14 28.70 -25.11
C ARG A 311 -1.72 30.01 -25.81
N PRO A 312 -2.40 30.45 -26.87
CA PRO A 312 -2.13 31.74 -27.50
C PRO A 312 -2.36 32.88 -26.49
N LEU A 313 -1.54 33.92 -26.57
CA LEU A 313 -1.42 35.06 -25.63
C LEU A 313 -2.69 35.94 -25.47
N GLN A 314 -3.86 35.52 -25.92
CA GLN A 314 -5.06 36.39 -26.03
C GLN A 314 -6.14 36.21 -24.95
N GLU A 315 -5.94 35.36 -23.93
CA GLU A 315 -6.96 35.14 -22.87
C GLU A 315 -6.44 35.43 -21.44
N VAL A 316 -5.53 36.39 -21.26
CA VAL A 316 -5.05 36.77 -19.90
C VAL A 316 -5.62 38.11 -19.39
N ASP A 317 -6.33 38.88 -20.22
CA ASP A 317 -7.10 40.04 -19.75
C ASP A 317 -8.59 39.87 -20.11
N GLY A 318 -9.39 39.53 -19.10
CA GLY A 318 -10.84 39.40 -19.15
C GLY A 318 -11.44 39.09 -17.78
#